data_AF-A0AAD7VMG7-F1
#
_entry.id   AF-A0AAD7VMG7-F1
#
_cell.length_a   1.000
_cell.length_b   1.000
_cell.length_c   1.000
_cell.angle_alpha   90.00
_cell.angle_beta   90.00
_cell.angle_gamma   90.00
#
_symmetry.space_group_name_H-M   'P 1'
#
loop_
_entity.id
_entity.type
_entity.pdbx_description
1 polymer ?
#
loop_
_entity_poly.entity_id
_entity_poly.type
_entity_poly.pdbx_seq_one_letter_code
_entity_poly.pdbx_strand_id
1 'polypeptide(L)'
;MGKSNADEKILSYNDVVLRGSDLDILSGPYFLDDRIIEFYFSYLSSKYPSQDILLVPPSIAFWIMNCPVVETLKEFLEPLHLPDKTLVIFPINDNDDVRKAEGGSHWSLLAYERNANVFVHHDSSGGMNKVPAKRLYNAVVGYIGSLNSASDASFIECIDSPKQDNGYDCGLYVTAIARVICSWYVNSKNRDTDGMWYSAVKKEVTPRVVAGMRSEILALIRDLMAKQPPKT
;
A
#
# COMPACT_ATOMS: atom_id res chain seq x y z
N MET A 1 28.21 5.48 -25.47
CA MET A 1 26.86 5.78 -24.95
C MET A 1 26.96 5.78 -23.44
N GLY A 2 26.88 6.96 -22.81
CA GLY A 2 26.90 7.05 -21.35
C GLY A 2 25.65 6.40 -20.77
N LYS A 3 25.77 5.66 -19.65
CA LYS A 3 24.60 5.18 -18.91
C LYS A 3 23.71 6.38 -18.62
N SER A 4 22.42 6.30 -18.96
CA SER A 4 21.48 7.35 -18.57
C SER A 4 21.39 7.37 -17.05
N ASN A 5 21.30 8.56 -16.44
CA ASN A 5 21.09 8.69 -15.00
C ASN A 5 19.75 8.04 -14.55
N ALA A 6 18.82 7.79 -15.47
CA ALA A 6 17.52 7.20 -15.19
C ALA A 6 17.63 5.80 -14.56
N ASP A 7 18.52 4.94 -15.09
CA ASP A 7 18.69 3.58 -14.58
C ASP A 7 19.67 3.48 -13.41
N GLU A 8 20.35 4.57 -13.03
CA GLU A 8 21.31 4.52 -11.93
C GLU A 8 20.58 4.31 -10.60
N LYS A 9 21.05 3.33 -9.80
CA LYS A 9 20.61 3.17 -8.41
C LYS A 9 20.98 4.43 -7.61
N ILE A 10 19.97 5.07 -7.04
CA ILE A 10 20.12 6.26 -6.19
C ILE A 10 19.96 5.97 -4.70
N LEU A 11 19.16 4.95 -4.33
CA LEU A 11 18.88 4.59 -2.94
C LEU A 11 18.64 3.08 -2.82
N SER A 12 19.11 2.51 -1.71
CA SER A 12 18.64 1.21 -1.20
C SER A 12 18.00 1.52 0.14
N TYR A 13 16.74 1.15 0.32
CA TYR A 13 16.02 1.31 1.57
C TYR A 13 15.26 0.02 1.89
N ASN A 14 15.73 -0.70 2.91
CA ASN A 14 15.35 -2.10 3.15
C ASN A 14 15.50 -2.91 1.84
N ASP A 15 14.47 -3.64 1.43
CA ASP A 15 14.47 -4.43 0.19
C ASP A 15 14.17 -3.62 -1.09
N VAL A 16 13.89 -2.31 -0.96
CA VAL A 16 13.53 -1.46 -2.09
C VAL A 16 14.76 -0.75 -2.64
N VAL A 17 14.99 -0.89 -3.94
CA VAL A 17 16.04 -0.18 -4.66
C VAL A 17 15.39 0.90 -5.51
N LEU A 18 15.68 2.18 -5.26
CA LEU A 18 15.24 3.29 -6.12
C LEU A 18 16.30 3.67 -7.17
N ARG A 19 15.84 4.14 -8.32
CA ARG A 19 16.60 4.59 -9.47
C ARG A 19 16.29 6.06 -9.79
N GLY A 20 17.12 6.69 -10.62
CA GLY A 20 16.94 8.08 -11.03
C GLY A 20 15.56 8.35 -11.63
N SER A 21 15.05 7.43 -12.46
CA SER A 21 13.72 7.50 -13.07
C SER A 21 12.58 7.62 -12.06
N ASP A 22 12.72 7.03 -10.88
CA ASP A 22 11.67 7.04 -9.85
C ASP A 22 11.48 8.46 -9.28
N LEU A 23 12.52 9.30 -9.31
CA LEU A 23 12.41 10.71 -8.90
C LEU A 23 11.60 11.53 -9.92
N ASP A 24 11.68 11.17 -11.20
CA ASP A 24 10.95 11.86 -12.27
C ASP A 24 9.45 11.67 -12.11
N ILE A 25 9.01 10.48 -11.67
CA ILE A 25 7.59 10.20 -11.34
C ILE A 25 7.04 11.19 -10.30
N LEU A 26 7.84 11.53 -9.29
CA LEU A 26 7.43 12.45 -8.24
C LEU A 26 7.50 13.92 -8.66
N SER A 27 8.12 14.25 -9.79
CA SER A 27 8.31 15.63 -10.27
C SER A 27 7.11 16.21 -11.02
N GLY A 28 6.20 15.36 -11.50
CA GLY A 28 5.07 15.77 -12.33
C GLY A 28 3.74 15.15 -11.89
N PRO A 29 2.66 15.43 -12.64
CA PRO A 29 1.35 14.79 -12.44
C PRO A 29 1.33 13.37 -13.02
N TYR A 30 2.29 12.53 -12.62
CA TYR A 30 2.41 11.15 -13.07
C TYR A 30 1.81 10.17 -12.06
N PHE A 31 1.25 9.06 -12.55
CA PHE A 31 0.88 7.96 -11.67
C PHE A 31 2.10 7.48 -10.90
N LEU A 32 1.93 7.19 -9.60
CA LEU A 32 2.94 6.44 -8.88
C LEU A 32 2.98 5.02 -9.42
N ASP A 33 4.19 4.49 -9.52
CA ASP A 33 4.42 3.09 -9.85
C ASP A 33 4.53 2.24 -8.58
N ASP A 34 4.70 0.93 -8.78
CA ASP A 34 4.91 -0.04 -7.72
C ASP A 34 6.09 0.36 -6.82
N ARG A 35 7.20 0.83 -7.40
CA ARG A 35 8.46 1.08 -6.68
C ARG A 35 8.33 2.23 -5.70
N ILE A 36 7.66 3.33 -6.07
CA ILE A 36 7.41 4.44 -5.15
C ILE A 36 6.43 4.05 -4.03
N ILE A 37 5.37 3.31 -4.35
CA ILE A 37 4.41 2.83 -3.34
C ILE A 37 5.11 1.87 -2.36
N GLU A 38 5.89 0.93 -2.88
CA GLU A 38 6.65 -0.05 -2.09
C GLU A 38 7.70 0.64 -1.21
N PHE A 39 8.45 1.61 -1.75
CA PHE A 39 9.36 2.44 -0.97
C PHE A 39 8.65 3.13 0.19
N TYR A 40 7.51 3.77 -0.08
CA TYR A 40 6.79 4.49 0.97
C TYR A 40 6.22 3.51 2.02
N PHE A 41 5.71 2.35 1.61
CA PHE A 41 5.26 1.31 2.53
C PHE A 41 6.43 0.81 3.40
N SER A 42 7.59 0.56 2.80
CA SER A 42 8.80 0.20 3.53
C SER A 42 9.20 1.26 4.56
N TYR A 43 9.12 2.54 4.18
CA TYR A 43 9.34 3.67 5.10
C TYR A 43 8.32 3.69 6.24
N LEU A 44 7.04 3.47 5.96
CA LEU A 44 5.99 3.42 6.99
C LEU A 44 6.21 2.26 7.97
N SER A 45 6.66 1.10 7.51
CA SER A 45 7.02 -0.03 8.38
C SER A 45 8.16 0.32 9.34
N SER A 46 9.16 1.08 8.88
CA SER A 46 10.24 1.58 9.75
C SER A 46 9.79 2.72 10.68
N LYS A 47 8.87 3.57 10.23
CA LYS A 47 8.33 4.69 11.01
C LYS A 47 7.37 4.25 12.12
N TYR A 48 6.60 3.20 11.87
CA TYR A 48 5.60 2.63 12.77
C TYR A 48 5.92 1.15 13.06
N PRO A 49 7.05 0.87 13.74
CA PRO A 49 7.51 -0.49 13.92
C PRO A 49 6.53 -1.30 14.77
N SER A 50 5.92 -2.33 14.17
CA SER A 50 5.02 -3.25 14.84
C SER A 50 5.00 -4.59 14.12
N GLN A 51 5.11 -5.69 14.87
CA GLN A 51 5.02 -7.06 14.33
C GLN A 51 3.60 -7.42 13.87
N ASP A 52 2.61 -6.64 14.30
CA ASP A 52 1.18 -6.86 14.02
C ASP A 52 0.72 -6.16 12.73
N ILE A 53 1.53 -5.27 12.16
CA ILE A 53 1.24 -4.54 10.93
C ILE A 53 2.01 -5.18 9.78
N LEU A 54 1.31 -5.50 8.69
CA LEU A 54 1.92 -5.87 7.42
C LEU A 54 1.49 -4.91 6.33
N LEU A 55 2.46 -4.23 5.71
CA LEU A 55 2.28 -3.46 4.49
C LEU A 55 2.76 -4.34 3.32
N VAL A 56 1.82 -4.84 2.51
CA VAL A 56 2.13 -5.81 1.46
C VAL A 56 2.71 -5.09 0.24
N PRO A 57 3.85 -5.55 -0.33
CA PRO A 57 4.38 -4.95 -1.55
C PRO A 57 3.40 -5.04 -2.73
N PRO A 58 3.36 -4.06 -3.64
CA PRO A 58 2.48 -4.08 -4.82
C PRO A 58 2.61 -5.33 -5.67
N SER A 59 3.83 -5.81 -5.91
CA SER A 59 4.10 -7.03 -6.67
C SER A 59 3.48 -8.28 -6.03
N ILE A 60 3.53 -8.38 -4.70
CA ILE A 60 2.93 -9.47 -3.92
C ILE A 60 1.41 -9.38 -3.98
N ALA A 61 0.81 -8.19 -3.81
CA ALA A 61 -0.63 -7.99 -3.93
C ALA A 61 -1.14 -8.33 -5.34
N PHE A 62 -0.40 -7.90 -6.38
CA PHE A 62 -0.68 -8.24 -7.77
C PHE A 62 -0.64 -9.74 -8.03
N TRP A 63 0.38 -10.43 -7.50
CA TRP A 63 0.49 -11.89 -7.62
C TRP A 63 -0.68 -12.61 -6.94
N ILE A 64 -1.04 -12.21 -5.71
CA ILE A 64 -2.17 -12.77 -4.97
C ILE A 64 -3.46 -12.67 -5.78
N MET A 65 -3.72 -11.52 -6.42
CA MET A 65 -4.92 -11.30 -7.22
C MET A 65 -4.99 -12.17 -8.49
N ASN A 66 -3.84 -12.52 -9.06
CA ASN A 66 -3.76 -13.14 -10.38
C ASN A 66 -3.22 -14.58 -10.34
N CYS A 67 -2.98 -15.15 -9.15
CA CYS A 67 -2.50 -16.51 -9.00
C CYS A 67 -3.55 -17.52 -9.49
N PRO A 68 -3.26 -18.34 -10.53
CA PRO A 68 -4.24 -19.24 -11.12
C PRO A 68 -4.46 -20.54 -10.32
N VAL A 69 -3.58 -20.85 -9.35
CA VAL A 69 -3.53 -22.14 -8.64
C VAL A 69 -3.52 -21.90 -7.13
N VAL A 70 -4.52 -22.45 -6.44
CA VAL A 70 -4.77 -22.23 -5.00
C VAL A 70 -3.66 -22.81 -4.13
N GLU A 71 -3.12 -23.97 -4.50
CA GLU A 71 -2.03 -24.62 -3.77
C GLU A 71 -0.76 -23.76 -3.80
N THR A 72 -0.40 -23.21 -4.96
CA THR A 72 0.76 -22.30 -5.09
C THR A 72 0.54 -20.99 -4.35
N LEU A 73 -0.71 -20.53 -4.25
CA LEU A 73 -1.04 -19.34 -3.47
C LEU A 73 -0.77 -19.58 -1.98
N LYS A 74 -1.13 -20.75 -1.43
CA LYS A 74 -0.88 -21.06 -0.02
C LYS A 74 0.61 -21.00 0.33
N GLU A 75 1.45 -21.68 -0.44
CA GLU A 75 2.90 -21.69 -0.24
C GLU A 75 3.51 -20.29 -0.34
N PHE A 76 2.96 -19.45 -1.22
CA PHE A 76 3.41 -18.07 -1.38
C PHE A 76 2.94 -17.13 -0.27
N LEU A 77 1.78 -17.40 0.34
CA LEU A 77 1.23 -16.61 1.44
C LEU A 77 1.85 -16.97 2.79
N GLU A 78 2.38 -18.18 2.96
CA GLU A 78 2.96 -18.67 4.21
C GLU A 78 4.04 -17.72 4.79
N PRO A 79 5.01 -17.21 4.00
CA PRO A 79 6.02 -16.26 4.49
C PRO A 79 5.47 -14.90 4.95
N LEU A 80 4.24 -14.55 4.56
CA LEU A 80 3.60 -13.30 5.00
C LEU A 80 3.08 -13.39 6.44
N HIS A 81 2.95 -14.60 6.99
CA HIS A 81 2.43 -14.84 8.34
C HIS A 81 1.10 -14.10 8.59
N LEU A 82 0.21 -14.10 7.59
CA LEU A 82 -1.07 -13.37 7.63
C LEU A 82 -1.91 -13.68 8.89
N PRO A 83 -2.01 -14.94 9.37
CA PRO A 83 -2.74 -15.26 10.61
C PRO A 83 -2.22 -14.52 11.85
N ASP A 84 -0.95 -14.11 11.86
CA ASP A 84 -0.32 -13.43 12.99
C ASP A 84 -0.48 -11.90 12.95
N LYS A 85 -0.99 -11.35 11.84
CA LYS A 85 -1.11 -9.90 11.64
C LYS A 85 -2.47 -9.40 12.08
N THR A 86 -2.49 -8.34 12.87
CA THR A 86 -3.74 -7.66 13.27
C THR A 86 -4.19 -6.67 12.22
N LEU A 87 -3.23 -5.99 11.56
CA LEU A 87 -3.49 -5.04 10.49
C LEU A 87 -2.70 -5.47 9.25
N VAL A 88 -3.40 -5.64 8.12
CA VAL A 88 -2.75 -5.91 6.83
C VAL A 88 -3.25 -4.90 5.80
N ILE A 89 -2.34 -4.24 5.09
CA ILE A 89 -2.68 -3.26 4.06
C ILE A 89 -2.13 -3.75 2.72
N PHE A 90 -3.04 -3.88 1.75
CA PHE A 90 -2.75 -4.24 0.38
C PHE A 90 -2.96 -3.03 -0.53
N PRO A 91 -1.97 -2.66 -1.35
CA PRO A 91 -2.20 -1.75 -2.47
C PRO A 91 -2.89 -2.55 -3.58
N ILE A 92 -3.91 -1.96 -4.20
CA ILE A 92 -4.72 -2.58 -5.25
C ILE A 92 -4.52 -1.81 -6.55
N ASN A 93 -4.10 -2.52 -7.58
CA ASN A 93 -4.05 -2.05 -8.96
C ASN A 93 -5.10 -2.78 -9.80
N ASP A 94 -5.67 -2.12 -10.80
CA ASP A 94 -6.65 -2.69 -11.73
C ASP A 94 -6.03 -3.43 -12.93
N ASN A 95 -4.70 -3.55 -13.01
CA ASN A 95 -4.05 -4.37 -14.02
C ASN A 95 -4.52 -5.82 -13.96
N ASP A 96 -5.04 -6.32 -15.07
CA ASP A 96 -5.52 -7.69 -15.24
C ASP A 96 -4.67 -8.49 -16.24
N ASP A 97 -3.65 -7.89 -16.87
CA ASP A 97 -2.72 -8.59 -17.76
C ASP A 97 -1.35 -8.78 -17.10
N VAL A 98 -1.10 -10.00 -16.61
CA VAL A 98 0.17 -10.43 -16.01
C VAL A 98 1.39 -10.31 -16.95
N ARG A 99 1.17 -10.15 -18.26
CA ARG A 99 2.25 -10.01 -19.25
C ARG A 99 2.60 -8.54 -19.51
N LYS A 100 1.77 -7.61 -19.05
CA LYS A 100 1.95 -6.17 -19.26
C LYS A 100 2.56 -5.55 -18.00
N ALA A 101 3.87 -5.30 -18.06
CA ALA A 101 4.53 -4.42 -17.11
C ALA A 101 3.91 -3.02 -17.16
N GLU A 102 3.85 -2.34 -16.02
CA GLU A 102 3.27 -0.98 -15.90
C GLU A 102 1.82 -0.91 -16.44
N GLY A 103 1.09 -2.03 -16.34
CA GLY A 103 -0.33 -2.09 -16.66
C GLY A 103 -1.20 -1.47 -15.57
N GLY A 104 -2.51 -1.45 -15.81
CA GLY A 104 -3.48 -0.77 -14.95
C GLY A 104 -3.52 0.74 -15.18
N SER A 105 -4.51 1.36 -14.56
CA SER A 105 -4.83 2.78 -14.69
C SER A 105 -5.20 3.43 -13.36
N HIS A 106 -5.43 2.65 -12.30
CA HIS A 106 -5.90 3.18 -11.03
C HIS A 106 -5.38 2.39 -9.82
N TRP A 107 -5.06 3.14 -8.76
CA TRP A 107 -4.62 2.60 -7.47
C TRP A 107 -5.67 2.84 -6.38
N SER A 108 -5.83 1.86 -5.50
CA SER A 108 -6.64 1.94 -4.29
C SER A 108 -6.02 1.07 -3.19
N LEU A 109 -6.65 1.01 -2.02
CA LEU A 109 -6.10 0.35 -0.85
C LEU A 109 -7.15 -0.57 -0.21
N LEU A 110 -6.77 -1.79 0.14
CA LEU A 110 -7.59 -2.70 0.95
C LEU A 110 -6.89 -2.94 2.28
N ALA A 111 -7.55 -2.63 3.40
CA ALA A 111 -7.03 -2.83 4.74
C ALA A 111 -7.84 -3.88 5.49
N TYR A 112 -7.19 -4.92 6.01
CA TYR A 112 -7.77 -5.89 6.93
C TYR A 112 -7.49 -5.50 8.38
N GLU A 113 -8.52 -5.50 9.23
CA GLU A 113 -8.40 -5.35 10.67
C GLU A 113 -8.97 -6.59 11.36
N ARG A 114 -8.12 -7.28 12.14
CA ARG A 114 -8.42 -8.59 12.71
C ARG A 114 -9.46 -8.55 13.81
N ASN A 115 -9.45 -7.55 14.68
CA ASN A 115 -10.33 -7.51 15.86
C ASN A 115 -11.79 -7.29 15.46
N ALA A 116 -12.03 -6.44 14.47
CA ALA A 116 -13.32 -6.26 13.81
C ALA A 116 -13.61 -7.35 12.78
N ASN A 117 -12.58 -8.10 12.35
CA ASN A 117 -12.63 -9.11 11.30
C ASN A 117 -13.23 -8.57 10.00
N VAL A 118 -12.72 -7.42 9.54
CA VAL A 118 -13.22 -6.74 8.35
C VAL A 118 -12.10 -6.34 7.40
N PHE A 119 -12.39 -6.40 6.11
CA PHE A 119 -11.63 -5.77 5.05
C PHE A 119 -12.33 -4.49 4.64
N VAL A 120 -11.62 -3.37 4.68
CA VAL A 120 -12.13 -2.06 4.27
C VAL A 120 -11.39 -1.62 3.02
N HIS A 121 -12.12 -1.43 1.94
CA HIS A 121 -11.62 -0.87 0.69
C HIS A 121 -11.73 0.65 0.68
N HIS A 122 -10.61 1.31 0.43
CA HIS A 122 -10.46 2.75 0.29
C HIS A 122 -10.08 3.11 -1.15
N ASP A 123 -10.94 3.87 -1.80
CA ASP A 123 -10.77 4.26 -3.19
C ASP A 123 -11.07 5.76 -3.38
N SER A 124 -10.05 6.49 -3.86
CA SER A 124 -10.13 7.93 -4.14
C SER A 124 -10.95 8.29 -5.37
N SER A 125 -11.22 7.33 -6.26
CA SER A 125 -12.02 7.48 -7.48
C SER A 125 -13.40 6.83 -7.39
N GLY A 126 -13.96 6.69 -6.19
CA GLY A 126 -15.38 6.32 -6.07
C GLY A 126 -15.69 4.83 -6.21
N GLY A 127 -14.74 3.95 -5.92
CA GLY A 127 -14.93 2.49 -5.99
C GLY A 127 -14.66 1.90 -7.38
N MET A 128 -13.91 2.61 -8.21
CA MET A 128 -13.41 2.14 -9.51
C MET A 128 -12.69 0.78 -9.38
N ASN A 129 -11.91 0.60 -8.31
CA ASN A 129 -11.20 -0.65 -8.03
C ASN A 129 -11.97 -1.63 -7.14
N LYS A 130 -13.29 -1.46 -6.95
CA LYS A 130 -14.09 -2.38 -6.12
C LYS A 130 -14.02 -3.83 -6.60
N VAL A 131 -13.98 -4.06 -7.91
CA VAL A 131 -13.85 -5.41 -8.48
C VAL A 131 -12.45 -5.99 -8.22
N PRO A 132 -11.34 -5.32 -8.58
CA PRO A 132 -9.98 -5.72 -8.18
C PRO A 132 -9.82 -5.97 -6.67
N ALA A 133 -10.35 -5.08 -5.82
CA ALA A 133 -10.27 -5.22 -4.37
C ALA A 133 -11.03 -6.45 -3.85
N LYS A 134 -12.21 -6.73 -4.40
CA LYS A 134 -12.95 -7.97 -4.10
C LYS A 134 -12.21 -9.22 -4.57
N ARG A 135 -11.49 -9.15 -5.69
CA ARG A 135 -10.65 -10.26 -6.17
C ARG A 135 -9.55 -10.56 -5.16
N LEU A 136 -8.82 -9.54 -4.70
CA LEU A 136 -7.80 -9.72 -3.66
C LEU A 136 -8.42 -10.28 -2.37
N TYR A 137 -9.51 -9.68 -1.89
CA TYR A 137 -10.23 -10.15 -0.70
C TYR A 137 -10.59 -11.63 -0.78
N ASN A 138 -11.20 -12.09 -1.87
CA ASN A 138 -11.58 -13.49 -2.05
C ASN A 138 -10.36 -14.42 -2.07
N ALA A 139 -9.22 -13.96 -2.59
CA ALA A 139 -7.99 -14.73 -2.62
C ALA A 139 -7.36 -14.90 -1.23
N VAL A 140 -7.48 -13.92 -0.33
CA VAL A 140 -6.80 -13.94 0.98
C VAL A 140 -7.68 -14.29 2.17
N VAL A 141 -9.01 -14.15 2.06
CA VAL A 141 -9.92 -14.29 3.21
C VAL A 141 -9.82 -15.64 3.90
N GLY A 142 -9.63 -16.72 3.14
CA GLY A 142 -9.43 -18.08 3.66
C GLY A 142 -8.09 -18.29 4.38
N TYR A 143 -7.13 -17.38 4.23
CA TYR A 143 -5.77 -17.49 4.79
C TYR A 143 -5.50 -16.51 5.92
N ILE A 144 -6.41 -15.56 6.17
CA ILE A 144 -6.25 -14.51 7.17
C ILE A 144 -6.86 -14.89 8.53
N GLY A 145 -7.85 -15.78 8.56
CA GLY A 145 -8.49 -16.25 9.79
C GLY A 145 -7.68 -17.29 10.59
N SER A 146 -8.09 -17.54 11.83
CA SER A 146 -7.67 -18.73 12.58
C SER A 146 -8.18 -19.99 11.89
N LEU A 147 -7.45 -21.11 11.97
CA LEU A 147 -7.83 -22.43 11.40
C LEU A 147 -9.26 -22.88 11.78
N ASN A 148 -9.84 -22.32 12.85
CA ASN A 148 -11.18 -22.63 13.34
C ASN A 148 -12.26 -21.59 12.96
N SER A 149 -11.92 -20.56 12.18
CA SER A 149 -12.78 -19.40 11.86
C SER A 149 -12.61 -18.91 10.40
N ALA A 150 -11.99 -19.73 9.54
CA ALA A 150 -11.73 -19.40 8.15
C ALA A 150 -13.05 -19.38 7.34
N SER A 151 -13.85 -18.31 7.47
CA SER A 151 -14.96 -17.99 6.54
C SER A 151 -15.69 -16.66 6.76
N ASP A 152 -15.44 -15.88 7.81
CA ASP A 152 -16.43 -14.84 8.23
C ASP A 152 -15.97 -13.38 8.15
N ALA A 153 -14.76 -13.10 7.64
CA ALA A 153 -14.33 -11.70 7.54
C ALA A 153 -15.20 -10.97 6.51
N SER A 154 -15.72 -9.79 6.85
CA SER A 154 -16.61 -9.06 5.93
C SER A 154 -15.84 -8.11 5.01
N PHE A 155 -16.33 -7.88 3.79
CA PHE A 155 -15.83 -6.84 2.90
C PHE A 155 -16.69 -5.57 2.99
N ILE A 156 -16.06 -4.43 3.23
CA ILE A 156 -16.68 -3.11 3.35
C ILE A 156 -16.07 -2.18 2.31
N GLU A 157 -16.93 -1.60 1.46
CA GLU A 157 -16.55 -0.47 0.61
C GLU A 157 -16.66 0.82 1.42
N CYS A 158 -15.55 1.54 1.64
CA CYS A 158 -15.58 2.80 2.38
C CYS A 158 -16.15 3.93 1.51
N ILE A 159 -17.45 4.18 1.63
CA ILE A 159 -18.14 5.25 0.88
C ILE A 159 -17.58 6.65 1.19
N ASP A 160 -17.13 6.85 2.43
CA ASP A 160 -16.55 8.10 2.95
C ASP A 160 -15.05 8.24 2.68
N SER A 161 -14.45 7.34 1.88
CA SER A 161 -13.03 7.44 1.56
C SER A 161 -12.71 8.78 0.88
N PRO A 162 -11.61 9.46 1.27
CA PRO A 162 -11.18 10.72 0.66
C PRO A 162 -11.13 10.61 -0.86
N LYS A 163 -11.67 11.62 -1.57
CA LYS A 163 -11.76 11.64 -3.03
C LYS A 163 -10.67 12.51 -3.64
N GLN A 164 -10.06 12.00 -4.72
CA GLN A 164 -9.17 12.80 -5.54
C GLN A 164 -9.96 13.79 -6.39
N ASP A 165 -9.36 14.94 -6.66
CA ASP A 165 -9.89 16.01 -7.52
C ASP A 165 -9.15 16.10 -8.87
N ASN A 166 -8.20 15.18 -9.10
CA ASN A 166 -7.41 15.07 -10.32
C ASN A 166 -7.35 13.61 -10.81
N GLY A 167 -6.66 13.35 -11.92
CA GLY A 167 -6.63 12.04 -12.57
C GLY A 167 -5.41 11.15 -12.28
N TYR A 168 -4.45 11.58 -11.45
CA TYR A 168 -3.11 10.96 -11.39
C TYR A 168 -2.60 10.72 -9.96
N ASP A 169 -3.24 11.28 -8.92
CA ASP A 169 -2.78 11.17 -7.54
C ASP A 169 -3.33 9.95 -6.78
N CYS A 170 -4.03 9.01 -7.43
CA CYS A 170 -4.58 7.82 -6.77
C CYS A 170 -3.55 7.05 -5.92
N GLY A 171 -2.32 6.89 -6.43
CA GLY A 171 -1.21 6.28 -5.67
C GLY A 171 -0.77 7.09 -4.44
N LEU A 172 -0.87 8.42 -4.49
CA LEU A 172 -0.62 9.25 -3.30
C LEU A 172 -1.74 9.10 -2.27
N TYR A 173 -2.99 8.95 -2.69
CA TYR A 173 -4.08 8.64 -1.76
C TYR A 173 -3.86 7.29 -1.07
N VAL A 174 -3.39 6.25 -1.79
CA VAL A 174 -3.01 4.96 -1.19
C VAL A 174 -1.96 5.15 -0.09
N THR A 175 -0.87 5.87 -0.37
CA THR A 175 0.21 6.11 0.59
C THR A 175 -0.21 7.00 1.76
N ALA A 176 -1.04 8.02 1.51
CA ALA A 176 -1.60 8.91 2.53
C ALA A 176 -2.51 8.16 3.51
N ILE A 177 -3.42 7.34 2.97
CA ILE A 177 -4.35 6.54 3.76
C ILE A 177 -3.57 5.51 4.57
N ALA A 178 -2.64 4.76 3.96
CA ALA A 178 -1.79 3.81 4.68
C ALA A 178 -1.04 4.47 5.86
N ARG A 179 -0.48 5.67 5.64
CA ARG A 179 0.21 6.44 6.71
C ARG A 179 -0.70 6.72 7.89
N VAL A 180 -1.94 7.15 7.63
CA VAL A 180 -2.91 7.47 8.68
C VAL A 180 -3.38 6.21 9.40
N ILE A 181 -3.64 5.12 8.68
CA ILE A 181 -4.03 3.84 9.28
C ILE A 181 -2.93 3.30 10.20
N CYS A 182 -1.66 3.30 9.76
CA CYS A 182 -0.55 2.85 10.59
C CYS A 182 -0.37 3.72 11.83
N SER A 183 -0.43 5.05 11.66
CA SER A 183 -0.36 6.00 12.78
C SER A 183 -1.50 5.78 13.78
N TRP A 184 -2.73 5.64 13.28
CA TRP A 184 -3.90 5.34 14.11
C TRP A 184 -3.68 4.05 14.88
N TYR A 185 -3.31 2.95 14.22
CA TYR A 185 -3.14 1.65 14.86
C TYR A 185 -2.11 1.67 16.01
N VAL A 186 -0.93 2.28 15.80
CA VAL A 186 0.11 2.36 16.83
C VAL A 186 -0.30 3.26 18.00
N ASN A 187 -1.01 4.36 17.74
CA ASN A 187 -1.43 5.29 18.78
C ASN A 187 -2.69 4.83 19.54
N SER A 188 -3.53 4.01 18.90
CA SER A 188 -4.76 3.47 19.48
C SER A 188 -4.49 2.30 20.42
N LYS A 189 -3.37 1.58 20.32
CA LYS A 189 -3.01 0.54 21.31
C LYS A 189 -2.94 1.03 22.76
N ASN A 190 -2.76 2.33 22.97
CA ASN A 190 -2.65 2.95 24.29
C ASN A 190 -3.92 3.71 24.70
N ARG A 191 -5.00 3.64 23.91
CA ARG A 191 -6.25 4.36 24.15
C ARG A 191 -7.42 3.41 23.90
N ASP A 192 -8.40 3.37 24.79
CA ASP A 192 -9.71 2.76 24.49
C ASP A 192 -10.45 3.61 23.44
N THR A 193 -9.89 3.71 22.24
CA THR A 193 -10.58 4.32 21.10
C THR A 193 -11.50 3.28 20.52
N ASP A 194 -12.78 3.42 20.83
CA ASP A 194 -13.84 2.66 20.18
C ASP A 194 -13.88 3.03 18.68
N GLY A 195 -13.79 2.03 17.80
CA GLY A 195 -13.89 2.20 16.34
C GLY A 195 -12.60 2.00 15.53
N MET A 196 -12.69 2.25 14.22
CA MET A 196 -11.60 2.12 13.24
C MET A 196 -11.06 3.50 12.80
N TRP A 197 -10.05 3.50 11.94
CA TRP A 197 -9.35 4.70 11.43
C TRP A 197 -10.21 5.68 10.59
N TYR A 198 -11.49 5.41 10.33
CA TYR A 198 -12.32 6.17 9.38
C TYR A 198 -12.32 7.67 9.63
N SER A 199 -12.51 8.09 10.88
CA SER A 199 -12.51 9.52 11.22
C SER A 199 -11.14 10.17 11.06
N ALA A 200 -10.05 9.44 11.34
CA ALA A 200 -8.69 9.94 11.16
C ALA A 200 -8.39 10.11 9.67
N VAL A 201 -8.70 9.11 8.85
CA VAL A 201 -8.52 9.16 7.39
C VAL A 201 -9.32 10.32 6.78
N LYS A 202 -10.61 10.46 7.12
CA LYS A 202 -11.46 11.54 6.61
C LYS A 202 -10.96 12.94 6.98
N LYS A 203 -10.34 13.08 8.16
CA LYS A 203 -9.82 14.36 8.65
C LYS A 203 -8.45 14.71 8.08
N GLU A 204 -7.54 13.74 8.00
CA GLU A 204 -6.12 13.96 7.73
C GLU A 204 -5.78 13.84 6.23
N VAL A 205 -6.51 13.03 5.47
CA VAL A 205 -6.28 12.85 4.04
C VAL A 205 -7.21 13.78 3.27
N THR A 206 -6.67 14.92 2.84
CA THR A 206 -7.37 15.92 2.04
C THR A 206 -6.60 16.20 0.75
N PRO A 207 -7.24 16.72 -0.32
CA PRO A 207 -6.53 17.08 -1.55
C PRO A 207 -5.34 18.01 -1.31
N ARG A 208 -5.46 18.96 -0.38
CA ARG A 208 -4.38 19.86 0.02
C ARG A 208 -3.18 19.12 0.62
N VAL A 209 -3.43 18.14 1.47
CA VAL A 209 -2.36 17.33 2.08
C VAL A 209 -1.69 16.46 1.01
N VAL A 210 -2.50 15.79 0.18
CA VAL A 210 -2.02 14.91 -0.89
C VAL A 210 -1.19 15.68 -1.92
N ALA A 211 -1.60 16.90 -2.29
CA ALA A 211 -0.85 17.76 -3.22
C ALA A 211 0.58 18.07 -2.74
N GLY A 212 0.82 18.10 -1.42
CA GLY A 212 2.16 18.29 -0.85
C GLY A 212 3.00 17.01 -0.76
N MET A 213 2.39 15.83 -0.89
CA MET A 213 3.07 14.56 -0.62
C MET A 213 4.14 14.21 -1.64
N ARG A 214 4.03 14.63 -2.90
CA ARG A 214 5.12 14.46 -3.88
C ARG A 214 6.41 15.11 -3.39
N SER A 215 6.31 16.36 -2.94
CA SER A 215 7.45 17.08 -2.37
C SER A 215 7.95 16.46 -1.07
N GLU A 216 7.04 15.98 -0.21
CA GLU A 216 7.39 15.26 1.02
C GLU A 216 8.20 13.99 0.73
N ILE A 217 7.73 13.14 -0.20
CA ILE A 217 8.40 11.89 -0.57
C ILE A 217 9.75 12.18 -1.23
N LEU A 218 9.83 13.18 -2.11
CA LEU A 218 11.10 13.63 -2.70
C LEU A 218 12.11 14.09 -1.66
N ALA A 219 11.67 14.90 -0.69
CA ALA A 219 12.52 15.36 0.40
C ALA A 219 13.01 14.18 1.25
N LEU A 220 12.11 13.25 1.58
CA LEU A 220 12.45 12.02 2.30
C LEU A 220 13.51 11.19 1.56
N ILE A 221 13.36 10.96 0.26
CA ILE A 221 14.34 10.20 -0.53
C ILE A 221 15.69 10.92 -0.51
N ARG A 222 15.73 12.24 -0.72
CA ARG A 222 16.96 13.04 -0.68
C ARG A 222 17.66 12.99 0.67
N ASP A 223 16.89 13.08 1.76
CA ASP A 223 17.42 12.99 3.12
C ASP A 223 18.01 11.61 3.41
N LEU A 224 17.40 10.54 2.91
CA LEU A 224 17.92 9.17 3.03
C LEU A 224 19.17 8.96 2.17
N MET A 225 19.20 9.50 0.95
CA MET A 225 20.40 9.49 0.09
C MET A 225 21.58 10.18 0.76
N ALA A 226 21.36 11.33 1.40
CA ALA A 226 22.41 12.07 2.12
C ALA A 226 22.98 11.31 3.34
N LYS A 227 22.22 10.34 3.88
CA LYS A 227 22.63 9.50 5.01
C LYS A 227 23.30 8.20 4.59
N GLN A 228 23.32 7.86 3.30
CA GLN A 228 24.02 6.66 2.85
C GLN A 228 25.54 6.82 3.02
N PRO A 229 26.25 5.78 3.48
CA PRO A 229 27.71 5.81 3.50
C PRO A 229 28.23 6.01 2.06
N PRO A 230 29.36 6.71 1.88
CA PRO A 230 29.95 6.92 0.56
C PRO A 230 30.19 5.57 -0.13
N LYS A 231 29.89 5.52 -1.44
CA LYS A 231 30.16 4.35 -2.29
C LYS A 231 31.66 4.03 -2.19
N THR A 232 32.03 2.95 -1.50
CA THR A 232 33.39 2.38 -1.49
C THR A 232 33.71 1.73 -2.82
#